data_AF-A0A0G0SS30-F1
#
_entry.id   AF-A0A0G0SS30-F1
#
_cell.length_a   1.000
_cell.length_b   1.000
_cell.length_c   1.000
_cell.angle_alpha   90.00
_cell.angle_beta   90.00
_cell.angle_gamma   90.00
#
_symmetry.space_group_name_H-M   'P 1'
#
loop_
_entity.id
_entity.type
_entity.pdbx_description
1 polymer ?
#
loop_
_entity_poly.entity_id
_entity_poly.type
_entity_poly.pdbx_seq_one_letter_code
_entity_poly.pdbx_strand_id
1 'polypeptide(L)'
;EQMASGSKAVNFYQPQMVTQQLQAVYDAFSRIADEHSGIPAYAHGGDVGAGGNASGLAQLIGMATRGIKAVIRNIDLDGIVPCLERHYDYLLENFEIYGLMGDYKVSAKGTAALLAKEQQTARKNEFLNYTANPVDIQIIGTENRRKILFSVAKDLGIDIDENILPPIPQGGPTQPQPGTPLPGMVSSPPAPSPQTLDAAGNPAQGVDDRQFNESRPRMEVSSPGQAGGAEGYQ
;
A
#
# COMPACT_ATOMS: atom_id res chain seq x y z
N GLU A 1 79.69 18.43 -5.95
CA GLU A 1 78.21 18.40 -6.04
C GLU A 1 77.83 17.04 -6.61
N GLN A 2 76.87 16.26 -6.13
CA GLN A 2 75.58 16.58 -5.55
C GLN A 2 75.14 15.33 -4.74
N MET A 3 74.78 15.52 -3.47
CA MET A 3 74.25 14.42 -2.65
C MET A 3 72.89 14.01 -3.18
N ALA A 4 72.71 12.73 -3.52
CA ALA A 4 71.40 12.12 -3.70
C ALA A 4 70.73 11.96 -2.33
N SER A 5 70.32 13.09 -1.75
CA SER A 5 69.55 13.19 -0.52
C SER A 5 68.11 13.49 -0.91
N GLY A 6 67.21 12.52 -0.79
CA GLY A 6 65.79 12.81 -1.03
C GLY A 6 64.82 11.63 -0.97
N SER A 7 65.27 10.38 -1.07
CA SER A 7 64.37 9.23 -0.89
C SER A 7 64.07 9.04 0.59
N LYS A 8 62.82 9.28 1.00
CA LYS A 8 62.33 9.05 2.37
C LYS A 8 62.72 7.63 2.82
N ALA A 9 63.54 7.53 3.87
CA ALA A 9 63.97 6.26 4.46
C ALA A 9 62.85 5.52 5.20
N VAL A 10 61.72 6.18 5.49
CA VAL A 10 60.54 5.59 6.12
C VAL A 10 59.29 6.07 5.38
N ASN A 11 58.57 5.12 4.77
CA ASN A 11 57.25 5.36 4.19
C ASN A 11 56.20 5.01 5.24
N PHE A 12 55.42 6.01 5.66
CA PHE A 12 54.29 5.79 6.54
C PHE A 12 53.08 5.40 5.69
N TYR A 13 52.74 4.12 5.68
CA TYR A 13 51.54 3.65 5.00
C TYR A 13 50.33 3.91 5.91
N GLN A 14 49.47 4.85 5.54
CA GLN A 14 48.15 5.00 6.13
C GLN A 14 47.18 4.21 5.26
N PRO A 15 46.57 3.13 5.78
CA PRO A 15 45.55 2.40 5.05
C PRO A 15 44.43 3.35 4.65
N GLN A 16 43.97 3.24 3.40
CA GLN A 16 42.75 3.94 2.97
C GLN A 16 41.58 3.42 3.81
N MET A 17 40.78 4.33 4.36
CA MET A 17 39.56 4.00 5.07
C MET A 17 38.51 3.46 4.08
N VAL A 18 38.34 2.14 4.05
CA VAL A 18 37.36 1.45 3.19
C VAL A 18 36.03 1.18 3.89
N THR A 19 35.83 1.71 5.11
CA THR A 19 34.65 1.44 5.94
C THR A 19 33.33 1.77 5.23
N GLN A 20 33.26 2.86 4.45
CA GLN A 20 32.05 3.20 3.69
C GLN A 20 31.72 2.16 2.61
N GLN A 21 32.73 1.64 1.92
CA GLN A 21 32.54 0.62 0.89
C GLN A 21 32.13 -0.72 1.51
N LEU A 22 32.73 -1.08 2.64
CA LEU A 22 32.34 -2.28 3.41
C LEU A 22 30.91 -2.17 3.95
N GLN A 23 30.50 -0.99 4.41
CA GLN A 23 29.13 -0.76 4.85
C GLN A 23 28.14 -0.92 3.68
N ALA A 24 28.45 -0.36 2.51
CA ALA A 24 27.60 -0.51 1.33
C ALA A 24 27.47 -1.98 0.89
N VAL A 25 28.56 -2.75 0.98
CA VAL A 25 28.55 -4.19 0.71
C VAL A 25 27.70 -4.94 1.74
N TYR A 26 27.83 -4.60 3.02
CA TYR A 26 27.01 -5.18 4.08
C TYR A 26 25.52 -4.90 3.86
N ASP A 27 25.14 -3.66 3.57
CA ASP A 27 23.75 -3.29 3.33
C ASP A 27 23.17 -4.03 2.11
N ALA A 28 23.97 -4.21 1.05
CA ALA A 28 23.58 -5.00 -0.12
C ALA A 28 23.35 -6.48 0.23
N PHE A 29 24.27 -7.10 0.97
CA PHE A 29 24.11 -8.49 1.41
C PHE A 29 22.95 -8.67 2.38
N SER A 30 22.73 -7.72 3.29
CA SER A 30 21.59 -7.72 4.20
C SER A 30 20.28 -7.69 3.43
N ARG A 31 20.17 -6.84 2.40
CA ARG A 31 18.96 -6.78 1.56
C ARG A 31 18.73 -8.07 0.78
N ILE A 32 19.78 -8.65 0.21
CA ILE A 32 19.70 -9.94 -0.51
C ILE A 32 19.30 -11.07 0.45
N ALA A 33 19.86 -11.07 1.66
CA ALA A 33 19.52 -12.06 2.69
C ALA A 33 18.04 -11.97 3.07
N ASP A 34 17.50 -10.76 3.22
CA ASP A 34 16.07 -10.54 3.48
C ASP A 34 15.18 -11.00 2.32
N GLU A 35 15.58 -10.72 1.07
CA GLU A 35 14.89 -11.19 -0.14
C GLU A 35 14.87 -12.73 -0.22
N HIS A 36 15.97 -13.40 0.12
CA HIS A 36 16.07 -14.86 0.11
C HIS A 36 15.37 -15.53 1.29
N SER A 37 15.40 -14.89 2.47
CA SER A 37 14.67 -15.34 3.67
C SER A 37 13.15 -15.28 3.47
N GLY A 38 12.70 -14.42 2.55
CA GLY A 38 11.27 -14.21 2.28
C GLY A 38 10.57 -13.38 3.36
N ILE A 39 11.34 -12.81 4.31
CA ILE A 39 10.88 -11.92 5.37
C ILE A 39 11.68 -10.61 5.27
N PRO A 40 11.15 -9.61 4.57
CA PRO A 40 11.82 -8.32 4.42
C PRO A 40 11.97 -7.58 5.75
N ALA A 41 13.03 -6.78 5.94
CA ALA A 41 13.25 -5.99 7.16
C ALA A 41 12.05 -5.12 7.60
N TYR A 42 11.22 -4.66 6.66
CA TYR A 42 10.01 -3.90 6.97
C TYR A 42 8.92 -4.72 7.68
N ALA A 43 8.93 -6.05 7.55
CA ALA A 43 8.02 -6.94 8.27
C ALA A 43 8.33 -6.99 9.78
N HIS A 44 9.56 -6.65 10.19
CA HIS A 44 10.01 -6.61 11.57
C HIS A 44 10.01 -5.20 12.18
N GLY A 45 9.46 -4.20 11.47
CA GLY A 45 9.43 -2.81 11.94
C GLY A 45 10.71 -2.02 11.69
N GLY A 46 11.55 -2.45 10.75
CA GLY A 46 12.66 -1.64 10.25
C GLY A 46 12.16 -0.32 9.66
N ASP A 47 12.94 0.75 9.87
CA ASP A 47 12.62 2.12 9.42
C ASP A 47 12.50 2.16 7.88
N VAL A 48 11.27 2.01 7.40
CA VAL A 48 10.92 2.20 6.00
C VAL A 48 10.87 3.69 5.71
N GLY A 49 12.05 4.27 5.49
CA GLY A 49 12.24 5.69 5.13
C GLY A 49 11.57 6.14 3.82
N ALA A 50 10.60 5.41 3.26
CA ALA A 50 9.92 5.72 2.01
C ALA A 50 8.40 5.44 2.00
N GLY A 51 7.74 5.18 3.13
CA GLY A 51 6.38 4.61 3.12
C GLY A 51 5.40 5.13 4.18
N GLY A 52 5.39 6.42 4.50
CA GLY A 52 4.54 7.03 5.54
C GLY A 52 3.02 6.91 5.37
N ASN A 53 2.54 6.24 4.32
CA ASN A 53 1.12 6.04 4.06
C ASN A 53 0.74 4.60 4.43
N ALA A 54 -0.21 4.44 5.34
CA ALA A 54 -0.67 3.13 5.84
C ALA A 54 -1.04 2.14 4.71
N SER A 55 -1.49 2.63 3.55
CA SER A 55 -1.80 1.81 2.37
C SER A 55 -0.55 1.25 1.67
N GLY A 56 0.52 2.02 1.55
CA GLY A 56 1.79 1.57 0.94
C GLY A 56 2.51 0.56 1.83
N LEU A 57 2.51 0.80 3.14
CA LEU A 57 3.01 -0.16 4.12
C LEU A 57 2.19 -1.46 4.12
N ALA A 58 0.85 -1.37 4.05
CA ALA A 58 -0.01 -2.55 4.00
C ALA A 58 0.21 -3.39 2.72
N GLN A 59 0.49 -2.76 1.58
CA GLN A 59 0.84 -3.48 0.34
C GLN A 59 2.15 -4.25 0.50
N LEU A 60 3.19 -3.62 1.07
CA LEU A 60 4.47 -4.27 1.33
C LEU A 60 4.31 -5.45 2.32
N ILE A 61 3.56 -5.26 3.41
CA ILE A 61 3.23 -6.34 4.36
C ILE A 61 2.47 -7.49 3.65
N GLY A 62 1.55 -7.18 2.74
CA GLY A 62 0.85 -8.18 1.92
C GLY A 62 1.79 -8.99 1.03
N MET A 63 2.88 -8.39 0.52
CA MET A 63 3.92 -9.11 -0.21
C MET A 63 4.72 -10.05 0.69
N ALA A 64 5.16 -9.57 1.87
CA ALA A 64 5.90 -10.38 2.84
C ALA A 64 5.08 -11.57 3.37
N THR A 65 3.77 -11.36 3.60
CA THR A 65 2.86 -12.39 4.10
C THR A 65 2.73 -13.58 3.15
N ARG A 66 2.96 -13.39 1.83
CA ARG A 66 2.98 -14.50 0.86
C ARG A 66 4.12 -15.47 1.11
N GLY A 67 5.31 -14.99 1.48
CA GLY A 67 6.45 -15.83 1.83
C GLY A 67 6.14 -16.73 3.03
N ILE A 68 5.60 -16.13 4.10
CA ILE A 68 5.19 -16.86 5.31
C ILE A 68 4.14 -17.94 4.97
N LYS A 69 3.13 -17.60 4.16
CA LYS A 69 2.09 -18.57 3.73
C LYS A 69 2.66 -19.70 2.88
N ALA A 70 3.68 -19.45 2.07
CA ALA A 70 4.35 -20.50 1.32
C ALA A 70 5.06 -21.49 2.25
N VAL A 71 5.70 -21.00 3.32
CA VAL A 71 6.29 -21.87 4.35
C VAL A 71 5.21 -22.71 5.05
N ILE A 72 4.09 -22.11 5.44
CA ILE A 72 2.96 -22.83 6.05
C ILE A 72 2.42 -23.90 5.08
N ARG A 73 2.35 -23.59 3.78
CA ARG A 73 1.94 -24.55 2.75
C ARG A 73 2.86 -25.76 2.69
N ASN A 74 4.17 -25.55 2.77
CA ASN A 74 5.14 -26.63 2.75
C ASN A 74 5.01 -27.49 4.02
N ILE A 75 4.74 -26.88 5.18
CA ILE A 75 4.46 -27.65 6.41
C ILE A 75 3.19 -28.49 6.26
N ASP A 76 2.12 -27.90 5.70
CA ASP A 76 0.85 -28.60 5.42
C ASP A 76 1.06 -29.79 4.48
N LEU A 77 1.75 -29.60 3.35
CA LEU A 77 1.88 -30.59 2.28
C LEU A 77 3.01 -31.61 2.51
N ASP A 78 4.17 -31.18 3.02
CA ASP A 78 5.36 -32.02 3.16
C ASP A 78 5.57 -32.51 4.59
N GLY A 79 4.96 -31.85 5.58
CA GLY A 79 4.98 -32.25 6.98
C GLY A 79 3.76 -33.08 7.36
N ILE A 80 2.59 -32.43 7.36
CA ILE A 80 1.36 -32.98 7.95
C ILE A 80 0.78 -34.12 7.10
N VAL A 81 0.62 -33.93 5.79
CA VAL A 81 0.06 -34.96 4.90
C VAL A 81 0.88 -36.26 4.96
N PRO A 82 2.21 -36.26 4.80
CA PRO A 82 2.99 -37.50 4.82
C PRO A 82 3.04 -38.14 6.22
N CYS A 83 2.95 -37.35 7.29
CA CYS A 83 2.85 -37.90 8.65
C CYS A 83 1.54 -38.66 8.87
N LEU A 84 0.42 -38.10 8.41
CA LEU A 84 -0.89 -38.76 8.48
C LEU A 84 -0.95 -40.00 7.58
N GLU A 85 -0.37 -39.91 6.39
CA GLU A 85 -0.29 -41.06 5.47
C GLU A 85 0.52 -42.20 6.08
N ARG A 86 1.72 -41.93 6.59
CA ARG A 86 2.53 -42.95 7.28
C ARG A 86 1.85 -43.50 8.53
N HIS A 87 1.13 -42.66 9.27
CA HIS A 87 0.40 -43.11 10.45
C HIS A 87 -0.73 -44.07 10.07
N TYR A 88 -1.41 -43.81 8.96
CA TYR A 88 -2.41 -44.72 8.42
C TYR A 88 -1.78 -46.04 7.95
N ASP A 89 -0.66 -45.98 7.23
CA ASP A 89 0.08 -47.19 6.81
C ASP A 89 0.45 -48.05 8.03
N TYR A 90 0.92 -47.43 9.11
CA TYR A 90 1.19 -48.10 10.38
C TYR A 90 -0.07 -48.74 11.00
N LEU A 91 -1.23 -48.08 10.91
CA LEU A 91 -2.49 -48.64 11.41
C LEU A 91 -2.97 -49.82 10.55
N LEU A 92 -2.72 -49.81 9.23
CA LEU A 92 -3.01 -50.95 8.35
C LEU A 92 -2.13 -52.17 8.63
N GLU A 93 -0.88 -51.97 9.05
CA GLU A 93 0.00 -53.08 9.46
C GLU A 93 -0.50 -53.78 10.75
N ASN A 94 -1.31 -53.10 11.56
CA ASN A 94 -1.86 -53.64 12.80
C ASN A 94 -3.14 -54.46 12.55
N PHE A 95 -2.99 -55.79 12.62
CA PHE A 95 -4.05 -56.77 12.31
C PHE A 95 -5.34 -56.64 13.15
N GLU A 96 -5.25 -56.09 14.36
CA GLU A 96 -6.41 -55.88 15.24
C GLU A 96 -7.36 -54.76 14.76
N ILE A 97 -6.83 -53.79 14.00
CA ILE A 97 -7.54 -52.57 13.60
C ILE A 97 -7.87 -52.58 12.10
N TYR A 98 -7.23 -53.47 11.33
CA TYR A 98 -7.37 -53.57 9.87
C TYR A 98 -8.82 -53.65 9.38
N GLY A 99 -9.68 -54.39 10.09
CA GLY A 99 -11.10 -54.56 9.71
C GLY A 99 -11.99 -53.35 9.96
N LEU A 100 -11.50 -52.32 10.67
CA LEU A 100 -12.27 -51.12 11.03
C LEU A 100 -11.90 -49.90 10.16
N MET A 101 -10.84 -49.98 9.36
CA MET A 101 -10.35 -48.86 8.55
C MET A 101 -10.96 -48.84 7.15
N GLY A 102 -11.51 -47.69 6.77
CA GLY A 102 -11.97 -47.41 5.41
C GLY A 102 -10.90 -46.70 4.56
N ASP A 103 -11.25 -46.45 3.29
CA ASP A 103 -10.45 -45.62 2.38
C ASP A 103 -10.44 -44.16 2.87
N TYR A 104 -9.28 -43.51 2.81
CA TYR A 104 -9.06 -42.15 3.30
C TYR A 104 -8.27 -41.34 2.28
N LYS A 105 -8.60 -40.04 2.21
CA LYS A 105 -7.85 -39.08 1.41
C LYS A 105 -7.53 -37.88 2.28
N VAL A 106 -6.25 -37.73 2.64
CA VAL A 106 -5.80 -36.58 3.43
C VAL A 106 -5.74 -35.35 2.51
N SER A 107 -6.30 -34.23 2.98
CA SER A 107 -6.23 -32.96 2.28
C SER A 107 -6.03 -31.83 3.29
N ALA A 108 -4.83 -31.24 3.30
CA ALA A 108 -4.53 -30.09 4.13
C ALA A 108 -5.17 -28.81 3.56
N LYS A 109 -6.08 -28.20 4.34
CA LYS A 109 -6.82 -26.98 3.96
C LYS A 109 -6.35 -25.73 4.72
N GLY A 110 -5.35 -25.84 5.59
CA GLY A 110 -4.92 -24.75 6.48
C GLY A 110 -4.54 -23.49 5.71
N THR A 111 -3.57 -23.61 4.81
CA THR A 111 -3.12 -22.48 3.99
C THR A 111 -4.24 -21.94 3.07
N ALA A 112 -5.05 -22.82 2.48
CA ALA A 112 -6.14 -22.41 1.59
C ALA A 112 -7.24 -21.63 2.33
N ALA A 113 -7.58 -22.04 3.55
CA ALA A 113 -8.54 -21.34 4.40
C ALA A 113 -8.03 -19.95 4.81
N LEU A 114 -6.74 -19.82 5.13
CA LEU A 114 -6.13 -18.53 5.44
C LEU A 114 -6.15 -17.58 4.24
N LEU A 115 -5.83 -18.07 3.05
CA LEU A 115 -5.88 -17.26 1.82
C LEU A 115 -7.32 -16.84 1.49
N ALA A 116 -8.27 -17.76 1.61
CA ALA A 116 -9.69 -17.46 1.40
C ALA A 116 -10.19 -16.37 2.37
N LYS A 117 -9.80 -16.46 3.65
CA LYS A 117 -10.17 -15.47 4.66
C LYS A 117 -9.58 -14.08 4.36
N GLU A 118 -8.31 -14.01 3.98
CA GLU A 118 -7.68 -12.74 3.59
C GLU A 118 -8.36 -12.11 2.37
N GLN A 119 -8.60 -12.90 1.32
CA GLN A 119 -9.28 -12.42 0.13
C GLN A 119 -10.71 -11.96 0.44
N GLN A 120 -11.41 -12.67 1.32
CA GLN A 120 -12.75 -12.27 1.76
C GLN A 120 -12.72 -10.93 2.51
N THR A 121 -11.74 -10.71 3.39
CA THR A 121 -11.56 -9.42 4.09
C THR A 121 -11.23 -8.28 3.13
N ALA A 122 -10.35 -8.51 2.15
CA ALA A 122 -10.03 -7.51 1.13
C ALA A 122 -11.28 -7.11 0.31
N ARG A 123 -12.04 -8.10 -0.19
CA ARG A 123 -13.29 -7.85 -0.94
C ARG A 123 -14.36 -7.16 -0.10
N LYS A 124 -14.45 -7.46 1.21
CA LYS A 124 -15.36 -6.77 2.13
C LYS A 124 -15.01 -5.28 2.25
N ASN A 125 -13.72 -4.96 2.39
CA ASN A 125 -13.27 -3.57 2.45
C ASN A 125 -13.50 -2.82 1.12
N GLU A 126 -13.22 -3.46 -0.01
CA GLU A 126 -13.54 -2.92 -1.33
C GLU A 126 -15.04 -2.65 -1.48
N PHE A 127 -15.89 -3.61 -1.09
CA PHE A 127 -17.34 -3.45 -1.11
C PHE A 127 -17.81 -2.30 -0.21
N LEU A 128 -17.25 -2.15 0.99
CA LEU A 128 -17.58 -1.03 1.88
C LEU A 128 -17.19 0.33 1.28
N ASN A 129 -16.06 0.41 0.60
CA ASN A 129 -15.60 1.63 -0.06
C ASN A 129 -16.45 1.96 -1.29
N TYR A 130 -16.75 0.99 -2.15
CA TYR A 130 -17.57 1.21 -3.35
C TYR A 130 -18.99 1.63 -3.00
N THR A 131 -19.59 1.00 -1.99
CA THR A 131 -20.96 1.33 -1.58
C THR A 131 -21.06 2.66 -0.83
N ALA A 132 -19.95 3.35 -0.51
CA ALA A 132 -19.96 4.65 0.17
C ALA A 132 -20.51 5.82 -0.70
N ASN A 133 -20.98 5.53 -1.91
CA ASN A 133 -21.59 6.50 -2.81
C ASN A 133 -23.04 6.84 -2.40
N PRO A 134 -23.48 8.11 -2.47
CA PRO A 134 -24.87 8.51 -2.25
C PRO A 134 -25.91 7.76 -3.11
N VAL A 135 -25.58 7.32 -4.32
CA VAL A 135 -26.50 6.51 -5.16
C VAL A 135 -26.75 5.14 -4.55
N ASP A 136 -25.70 4.47 -4.11
CA ASP A 136 -25.79 3.12 -3.53
C ASP A 136 -26.46 3.15 -2.14
N ILE A 137 -26.26 4.23 -1.38
CA ILE A 137 -26.95 4.45 -0.10
C ILE A 137 -28.47 4.59 -0.31
N GLN A 138 -28.91 5.24 -1.40
CA GLN A 138 -30.33 5.36 -1.73
C GLN A 138 -30.94 4.02 -2.14
N ILE A 139 -30.19 3.16 -2.84
CA ILE A 139 -30.65 1.84 -3.28
C ILE A 139 -30.70 0.84 -2.12
N ILE A 140 -29.65 0.78 -1.31
CA ILE A 140 -29.53 -0.16 -0.19
C ILE A 140 -30.39 0.28 1.00
N GLY A 141 -30.50 1.59 1.20
CA GLY A 141 -31.14 2.19 2.37
C GLY A 141 -30.21 2.24 3.59
N THR A 142 -30.38 3.29 4.41
CA THR A 142 -29.54 3.55 5.59
C THR A 142 -29.58 2.41 6.62
N GLU A 143 -30.72 1.73 6.76
CA GLU A 143 -30.88 0.60 7.69
C GLU A 143 -30.09 -0.64 7.25
N ASN A 144 -30.17 -1.01 5.97
CA ASN A 144 -29.45 -2.18 5.47
C ASN A 144 -27.94 -1.90 5.38
N ARG A 145 -27.53 -0.67 5.08
CA ARG A 145 -26.12 -0.29 5.14
C ARG A 145 -25.55 -0.39 6.55
N ARG A 146 -26.33 -0.03 7.58
CA ARG A 146 -25.96 -0.25 8.98
C ARG A 146 -25.76 -1.73 9.30
N LYS A 147 -26.69 -2.61 8.88
CA LYS A 147 -26.55 -4.07 9.08
C LYS A 147 -25.29 -4.63 8.43
N ILE A 148 -24.95 -4.16 7.23
CA ILE A 148 -23.71 -4.51 6.54
C ILE A 148 -22.48 -4.03 7.34
N LEU A 149 -22.45 -2.76 7.76
CA LEU A 149 -21.36 -2.22 8.58
C LEU A 149 -21.18 -2.99 9.90
N PHE A 150 -22.29 -3.39 10.52
CA PHE A 150 -22.29 -4.20 11.73
C PHE A 150 -21.70 -5.59 11.50
N SER A 151 -22.12 -6.26 10.43
CA SER A 151 -21.58 -7.58 10.08
C SER A 151 -20.07 -7.54 9.83
N VAL A 152 -19.57 -6.49 9.17
CA VAL A 152 -18.14 -6.32 8.94
C VAL A 152 -17.41 -5.96 10.24
N ALA A 153 -17.98 -5.08 11.08
CA ALA A 153 -17.39 -4.73 12.38
C ALA A 153 -17.27 -5.95 13.31
N LYS A 154 -18.29 -6.81 13.34
CA LYS A 154 -18.28 -8.08 14.07
C LYS A 154 -17.18 -9.02 13.56
N ASP A 155 -17.02 -9.11 12.24
CA ASP A 155 -15.95 -9.91 11.64
C ASP A 155 -14.54 -9.37 11.95
N LEU A 156 -14.41 -8.05 12.15
CA LEU A 156 -13.18 -7.39 12.60
C LEU A 156 -12.93 -7.55 14.11
N GLY A 157 -13.86 -8.16 14.86
CA GLY A 157 -13.77 -8.31 16.33
C GLY A 157 -14.11 -7.06 17.11
N ILE A 158 -14.82 -6.10 16.48
CA ILE A 158 -15.36 -4.94 17.18
C ILE A 158 -16.73 -5.34 17.70
N ASP A 159 -16.84 -5.55 19.01
CA ASP A 159 -18.11 -5.82 19.69
C ASP A 159 -18.93 -4.53 19.76
N ILE A 160 -19.69 -4.29 18.69
CA ILE A 160 -20.71 -3.26 18.66
C ILE A 160 -22.00 -3.91 19.16
N ASP A 161 -22.65 -3.32 20.16
CA ASP A 161 -23.99 -3.72 20.55
C ASP A 161 -25.00 -3.07 19.59
N GLU A 162 -25.84 -3.89 18.97
CA GLU A 162 -26.91 -3.45 18.06
C GLU A 162 -27.84 -2.41 18.73
N ASN A 163 -27.94 -2.45 20.07
CA ASN A 163 -28.80 -1.57 20.87
C ASN A 163 -28.18 -0.22 21.25
N ILE A 164 -26.87 -0.01 21.04
CA ILE A 164 -26.15 1.24 21.43
C ILE A 164 -25.95 2.17 20.22
N LEU A 165 -26.52 1.83 19.06
CA LEU A 165 -26.38 2.63 17.85
C LEU A 165 -27.18 3.93 17.94
N PRO A 166 -26.62 5.07 17.46
CA PRO A 166 -27.39 6.30 17.38
C PRO A 166 -28.65 6.06 16.52
N PRO A 167 -29.82 6.56 16.96
CA PRO A 167 -31.05 6.41 16.20
C PRO A 167 -30.84 6.91 14.78
N ILE A 168 -31.38 6.18 13.79
CA ILE A 168 -31.38 6.69 12.41
C ILE A 168 -32.09 8.04 12.48
N PRO A 169 -31.50 9.14 12.00
CA PRO A 169 -32.26 10.37 11.83
C PRO A 169 -33.48 10.02 10.98
N GLN A 170 -34.68 10.08 11.56
CA GLN A 170 -35.94 9.78 10.86
C GLN A 170 -36.33 10.88 9.85
N GLY A 171 -35.42 11.81 9.55
CA GLY A 171 -35.54 12.70 8.40
C GLY A 171 -34.82 12.07 7.21
N GLY A 172 -35.47 12.05 6.04
CA GLY A 172 -34.78 11.91 4.76
C GLY A 172 -33.60 12.90 4.65
N PRO A 173 -32.75 12.79 3.62
CA PRO A 173 -31.51 13.55 3.53
C PRO A 173 -31.77 15.01 3.89
N THR A 174 -31.35 15.42 5.09
CA THR A 174 -31.31 16.83 5.45
C THR A 174 -30.31 17.41 4.48
N GLN A 175 -30.84 18.09 3.47
CA GLN A 175 -30.05 19.02 2.68
C GLN A 175 -29.26 19.85 3.69
N PRO A 176 -27.92 19.88 3.64
CA PRO A 176 -27.20 20.85 4.42
C PRO A 176 -27.73 22.22 4.01
N GLN A 177 -28.44 22.89 4.91
CA GLN A 177 -28.82 24.28 4.70
C GLN A 177 -27.52 25.07 4.56
N PRO A 178 -27.31 25.78 3.45
CA PRO A 178 -26.19 26.69 3.35
C PRO A 178 -26.52 27.90 4.23
N GLY A 179 -25.91 28.01 5.42
CA GLY A 179 -25.95 29.31 6.12
C GLY A 179 -25.82 29.40 7.62
N THR A 180 -25.64 28.33 8.40
CA THR A 180 -25.37 28.48 9.84
C THR A 180 -23.90 28.21 10.15
N PRO A 181 -23.07 29.25 10.40
CA PRO A 181 -21.68 29.04 10.78
C PRO A 181 -21.60 28.45 12.19
N LEU A 182 -21.04 27.24 12.31
CA LEU A 182 -20.53 26.75 13.59
C LEU A 182 -19.23 27.50 13.93
N PRO A 183 -19.08 28.07 15.13
CA PRO A 183 -17.81 28.67 15.54
C PRO A 183 -16.84 27.55 15.92
N GLY A 184 -15.75 27.37 15.14
CA GLY A 184 -14.59 26.60 15.59
C GLY A 184 -13.89 25.65 14.62
N MET A 185 -14.10 25.69 13.30
CA MET A 185 -13.32 24.88 12.36
C MET A 185 -12.42 25.74 11.48
N VAL A 186 -11.12 25.55 11.69
CA VAL A 186 -10.02 26.04 10.85
C VAL A 186 -10.22 25.50 9.42
N SER A 187 -10.29 26.43 8.47
CA SER A 187 -10.40 26.17 7.04
C SER A 187 -9.20 25.36 6.53
N SER A 188 -9.45 24.16 6.00
CA SER A 188 -8.47 23.48 5.13
C SER A 188 -8.59 24.03 3.70
N PRO A 189 -7.48 24.18 2.93
CA PRO A 189 -7.53 24.69 1.57
C PRO A 189 -8.26 23.72 0.61
N PRO A 190 -8.82 24.22 -0.52
CA PRO A 190 -9.53 23.38 -1.49
C PRO A 190 -8.58 22.40 -2.20
N ALA A 191 -9.08 21.20 -2.46
CA ALA A 191 -8.36 20.17 -3.20
C ALA A 191 -8.12 20.57 -4.67
N PRO A 192 -6.96 20.25 -5.26
CA PRO A 192 -6.65 20.57 -6.65
C PRO A 192 -7.48 19.72 -7.61
N SER A 193 -7.89 20.35 -8.72
CA SER A 193 -8.63 19.74 -9.83
C SER A 193 -7.85 18.58 -10.48
N PRO A 194 -8.53 17.57 -11.07
CA PRO A 194 -7.88 16.40 -11.66
C PRO A 194 -6.94 16.78 -12.81
N GLN A 195 -5.67 16.42 -12.71
CA GLN A 195 -4.69 16.54 -13.80
C GLN A 195 -4.93 15.41 -14.81
N THR A 196 -5.11 15.76 -16.09
CA THR A 196 -5.14 14.77 -17.18
C THR A 196 -3.72 14.34 -17.52
N LEU A 197 -3.43 13.04 -17.33
CA LEU A 197 -2.15 12.41 -17.67
C LEU A 197 -2.19 11.94 -19.13
N ASP A 198 -1.05 12.01 -19.83
CA ASP A 198 -0.89 11.38 -21.14
C ASP A 198 -0.65 9.86 -21.04
N ALA A 199 -0.65 9.16 -22.17
CA ALA A 199 -0.49 7.70 -22.22
C ALA A 199 0.90 7.18 -21.78
N ALA A 200 1.83 8.07 -21.41
CA ALA A 200 3.13 7.75 -20.84
C ALA A 200 3.26 8.14 -19.36
N GLY A 201 2.18 8.63 -18.73
CA GLY A 201 2.13 8.91 -17.28
C GLY A 201 2.80 10.21 -16.85
N ASN A 202 3.02 11.16 -17.76
CA ASN A 202 3.53 12.49 -17.42
C ASN A 202 2.38 13.52 -17.35
N PRO A 203 2.50 14.59 -16.53
CA PRO A 203 1.50 15.66 -16.49
C PRO A 203 1.49 16.41 -17.83
N ALA A 204 0.35 16.40 -18.53
CA ALA A 204 0.20 17.07 -19.82
C ALA A 204 0.31 18.60 -19.66
N GLN A 205 1.49 19.16 -19.93
CA GLN A 205 1.68 20.61 -19.99
C GLN A 205 1.18 21.16 -21.33
N GLY A 206 0.19 22.05 -21.25
CA GLY A 206 -0.05 23.15 -22.20
C GLY A 206 -0.47 22.76 -23.60
N VAL A 207 -1.76 22.44 -23.80
CA VAL A 207 -2.38 22.59 -25.12
C VAL A 207 -2.80 24.06 -25.25
N ASP A 208 -2.25 24.74 -26.24
CA ASP A 208 -2.51 26.14 -26.55
C ASP A 208 -3.91 26.30 -27.17
N ASP A 209 -4.93 26.56 -26.34
CA ASP A 209 -6.33 26.70 -26.77
C ASP A 209 -6.60 27.94 -27.66
N ARG A 210 -5.55 28.67 -28.07
CA ARG A 210 -5.66 29.82 -29.00
C ARG A 210 -6.07 29.42 -30.42
N GLN A 211 -5.96 28.15 -30.80
CA GLN A 211 -6.37 27.68 -32.14
C GLN A 211 -7.86 27.33 -32.26
N PHE A 212 -8.60 27.20 -31.16
CA PHE A 212 -9.99 26.73 -31.18
C PHE A 212 -11.05 27.80 -30.91
N ASN A 213 -10.67 29.08 -30.81
CA ASN A 213 -11.63 30.16 -30.62
C ASN A 213 -11.32 31.38 -31.51
N GLU A 214 -11.67 31.28 -32.80
CA GLU A 214 -11.51 32.33 -33.81
C GLU A 214 -12.39 33.59 -33.58
N SER A 215 -13.14 33.70 -32.47
CA SER A 215 -14.19 34.71 -32.31
C SER A 215 -13.90 35.85 -31.31
N ARG A 216 -12.65 36.06 -30.88
CA ARG A 216 -12.31 37.20 -30.01
C ARG A 216 -11.57 38.31 -30.75
N PRO A 217 -12.05 39.57 -30.70
CA PRO A 217 -11.37 40.69 -31.35
C PRO A 217 -10.00 40.91 -30.68
N ARG A 218 -8.98 41.00 -31.53
CA ARG A 218 -7.55 41.17 -31.19
C ARG A 218 -7.35 42.42 -30.35
N MET A 219 -7.22 42.27 -29.03
CA MET A 219 -6.60 43.32 -28.21
C MET A 219 -5.10 43.30 -28.47
N GLU A 220 -4.58 44.41 -28.99
CA GLU A 220 -3.15 44.66 -29.14
C GLU A 220 -2.48 44.61 -27.76
N VAL A 221 -1.52 43.70 -27.63
CA VAL A 221 -0.63 43.65 -26.46
C VAL A 221 0.51 44.63 -26.73
N SER A 222 0.50 45.77 -26.05
CA SER A 222 1.65 46.67 -25.95
C SER A 222 2.76 45.98 -25.13
N SER A 223 3.92 45.83 -25.76
CA SER A 223 5.12 45.21 -25.20
C SER A 223 5.78 46.09 -24.13
N PRO A 224 6.17 45.57 -22.96
CA PRO A 224 6.93 46.33 -21.97
C PRO A 224 8.43 46.17 -22.20
N GLY A 225 9.08 47.25 -22.63
CA GLY A 225 10.53 47.29 -22.82
C GLY A 225 11.09 48.71 -22.73
N GLN A 226 11.72 48.99 -21.60
CA GLN A 226 12.85 49.92 -21.40
C GLN A 226 12.59 51.44 -21.33
N ALA A 227 12.95 51.99 -20.17
CA ALA A 227 13.06 53.40 -19.87
C ALA A 227 14.33 54.02 -20.46
N GLY A 228 14.25 55.29 -20.89
CA GLY A 228 15.41 56.19 -20.97
C GLY A 228 15.51 57.08 -22.21
N GLY A 229 14.88 58.27 -22.14
CA GLY A 229 15.52 59.56 -22.44
C GLY A 229 16.05 59.92 -23.84
N ALA A 230 15.36 60.88 -24.45
CA ALA A 230 15.88 62.14 -25.04
C ALA A 230 16.48 62.17 -26.47
N GLU A 231 15.92 63.12 -27.26
CA GLU A 231 16.48 63.89 -28.39
C GLU A 231 16.76 63.14 -29.71
N GLY A 232 16.47 63.62 -30.92
CA GLY A 232 15.93 64.87 -31.47
C GLY A 232 16.09 64.85 -33.01
N TYR A 233 15.27 65.66 -33.70
CA TYR A 233 15.43 66.19 -35.08
C TYR A 233 15.70 65.25 -36.28
N GLN A 234 14.71 65.15 -37.19
CA GLN A 234 14.68 65.83 -38.50
C GLN A 234 13.27 65.77 -39.10
#